data_AF-A0A528CID9-F1
#
_entry.id   AF-A0A528CID9-F1
#
_cell.length_a   1.000
_cell.length_b   1.000
_cell.length_c   1.000
_cell.angle_alpha   90.00
_cell.angle_beta   90.00
_cell.angle_gamma   90.00
#
_symmetry.space_group_name_H-M   'P 1'
#
loop_
_entity.id
_entity.type
_entity.pdbx_description
1 polymer ?
#
loop_
_entity_poly.entity_id
_entity_poly.type
_entity_poly.pdbx_seq_one_letter_code
_entity_poly.pdbx_strand_id
1 'polypeptide(L)'
;LYCEAPSSVKRKASVQVVRHLFDCLVKWLAPMLPFTMEEAWLDRHPDAVSVHLDQFPQIPTDWKNEALAEKWRKVRQVRRV
;
A
#
# COMPACT_ATOMS: atom_id res chain seq x y z
N LEU A 1 13.21 -4.26 -5.44
CA LEU A 1 13.33 -4.50 -3.99
C LEU A 1 14.55 -5.34 -3.65
N TYR A 2 14.78 -6.46 -4.34
CA TYR A 2 15.90 -7.37 -4.07
C TYR A 2 17.22 -6.96 -4.74
N CYS A 3 17.16 -6.36 -5.94
CA CYS A 3 18.38 -6.04 -6.71
C CYS A 3 19.03 -4.69 -6.36
N GLU A 4 18.43 -3.91 -5.47
CA GLU A 4 18.91 -2.56 -5.11
C GLU A 4 19.51 -2.61 -3.70
N ALA A 5 20.61 -1.89 -3.46
CA ALA A 5 21.25 -1.85 -2.16
C ALA A 5 20.28 -1.37 -1.05
N PRO A 6 20.43 -1.81 0.22
CA PRO A 6 19.58 -1.36 1.32
C PRO A 6 19.54 0.17 1.50
N SER A 7 20.63 0.86 1.19
CA SER A 7 20.76 2.32 1.26
C SER A 7 20.11 3.07 0.09
N SER A 8 19.77 2.39 -1.02
CA SER A 8 19.22 3.00 -2.25
C SER A 8 17.94 3.77 -1.99
N VAL A 9 17.90 5.03 -2.44
CA VAL A 9 16.73 5.91 -2.34
C VAL A 9 15.54 5.29 -3.07
N LYS A 10 15.77 4.74 -4.27
CA LYS A 10 14.74 4.07 -5.07
C LYS A 10 14.12 2.88 -4.33
N ARG A 11 14.94 2.09 -3.65
CA ARG A 11 14.47 0.97 -2.81
C ARG A 11 13.63 1.48 -1.64
N LYS A 12 14.13 2.46 -0.90
CA LYS A 12 13.43 3.05 0.26
C LYS A 12 12.09 3.67 -0.15
N ALA A 13 12.05 4.43 -1.24
CA ALA A 13 10.82 5.01 -1.79
C ALA A 13 9.80 3.94 -2.16
N SER A 14 10.25 2.85 -2.78
CA SER A 14 9.37 1.72 -3.14
C SER A 14 8.77 1.04 -1.90
N VAL A 15 9.59 0.80 -0.86
CA VAL A 15 9.14 0.22 0.41
C VAL A 15 8.12 1.15 1.09
N GLN A 16 8.34 2.47 1.07
CA GLN A 16 7.40 3.42 1.64
C GLN A 16 6.02 3.33 1.00
N VAL A 17 5.94 3.25 -0.33
CA VAL A 17 4.67 3.05 -1.04
C VAL A 17 4.01 1.73 -0.62
N VAL A 18 4.77 0.63 -0.52
CA VAL A 18 4.25 -0.67 -0.07
C VAL A 18 3.69 -0.59 1.36
N ARG A 19 4.34 0.16 2.25
CA ARG A 19 3.81 0.39 3.61
C ARG A 19 2.46 1.09 3.58
N HIS A 20 2.33 2.18 2.82
CA HIS A 20 1.05 2.88 2.67
C HIS A 20 -0.03 1.98 2.08
N LEU A 21 0.30 1.19 1.06
CA LEU A 21 -0.64 0.24 0.46
C LEU A 21 -1.10 -0.80 1.48
N PHE A 22 -0.19 -1.37 2.26
CA PHE A 22 -0.55 -2.31 3.32
C PHE A 22 -1.54 -1.68 4.31
N ASP A 23 -1.20 -0.51 4.87
CA ASP A 23 -2.02 0.13 5.91
C ASP A 23 -3.42 0.45 5.38
N CYS A 24 -3.56 0.82 4.10
CA CYS A 24 -4.84 1.09 3.46
C CYS A 24 -5.62 -0.19 3.15
N LEU A 25 -4.99 -1.15 2.48
CA LEU A 25 -5.67 -2.36 2.02
C LEU A 25 -6.16 -3.19 3.20
N VAL A 26 -5.35 -3.34 4.24
CA VAL A 26 -5.73 -4.15 5.41
C VAL A 26 -6.96 -3.56 6.11
N LYS A 27 -7.00 -2.24 6.31
CA LYS A 27 -8.17 -1.58 6.91
C LYS A 27 -9.38 -1.57 5.99
N TRP A 28 -9.22 -1.25 4.70
CA TRP A 28 -10.34 -1.21 3.76
C TRP A 28 -10.97 -2.58 3.50
N LEU A 29 -10.18 -3.65 3.51
CA LEU A 29 -10.66 -5.00 3.27
C LEU A 29 -11.11 -5.73 4.55
N ALA A 30 -10.81 -5.20 5.74
CA ALA A 30 -11.18 -5.81 7.01
C ALA A 30 -12.68 -6.19 7.11
N PRO A 31 -13.64 -5.39 6.62
CA PRO A 31 -15.06 -5.78 6.66
C PRO A 31 -15.41 -7.00 5.79
N MET A 32 -14.63 -7.30 4.75
CA MET A 32 -14.89 -8.42 3.83
C MET A 32 -14.06 -9.66 4.17
N LEU A 33 -12.85 -9.46 4.68
CA LEU A 33 -11.88 -10.51 4.99
C LEU A 33 -11.40 -10.37 6.45
N PRO A 34 -12.30 -10.47 7.44
CA PRO A 34 -12.00 -10.09 8.83
C PRO A 34 -10.80 -10.85 9.41
N PHE A 35 -10.78 -12.18 9.28
CA PHE A 35 -9.71 -13.00 9.85
C PHE A 35 -8.35 -12.75 9.18
N THR A 36 -8.32 -12.70 7.84
CA THR A 36 -7.07 -12.51 7.09
C THR A 36 -6.50 -11.11 7.30
N MET A 37 -7.35 -10.08 7.37
CA MET A 37 -6.88 -8.71 7.62
C MET A 37 -6.46 -8.51 9.07
N GLU A 38 -7.14 -9.14 10.04
CA GLU A 38 -6.75 -9.14 11.45
C GLU A 38 -5.37 -9.78 11.63
N GLU A 39 -5.14 -10.98 11.08
CA GLU A 39 -3.84 -11.67 11.16
C GLU A 39 -2.72 -10.82 10.54
N ALA A 40 -2.95 -10.30 9.33
CA ALA A 40 -1.98 -9.45 8.65
C ALA A 40 -1.68 -8.17 9.48
N TRP A 41 -2.71 -7.56 10.06
CA TRP A 41 -2.57 -6.35 10.87
C TRP A 41 -1.72 -6.60 12.11
N LEU A 42 -1.99 -7.68 12.86
CA LEU A 42 -1.28 -8.03 14.09
C LEU A 42 0.16 -8.49 13.85
N ASP A 43 0.44 -9.18 12.73
CA ASP A 43 1.82 -9.54 12.35
C ASP A 43 2.72 -8.30 12.21
N ARG A 44 2.15 -7.20 11.68
CA ARG A 44 2.85 -5.93 11.52
C ARG A 44 2.79 -5.02 12.75
N HIS A 45 1.68 -5.05 13.48
CA HIS A 45 1.42 -4.23 14.65
C HIS A 45 1.12 -5.12 15.87
N PRO A 46 2.15 -5.75 16.48
CA PRO A 46 1.95 -6.72 17.56
C PRO A 46 1.26 -6.13 18.81
N ASP A 47 1.39 -4.82 19.01
CA ASP A 47 0.80 -4.11 20.14
C ASP A 47 -0.63 -3.60 19.86
N ALA A 48 -1.14 -3.77 18.62
CA ALA A 48 -2.51 -3.38 18.29
C ALA A 48 -3.52 -4.37 18.88
N VAL A 49 -4.71 -3.88 19.22
CA VAL A 49 -5.77 -4.74 19.80
C VAL A 49 -6.53 -5.49 18.70
N SER A 50 -6.95 -4.79 17.64
CA SER A 50 -7.59 -5.39 16.45
C SER A 50 -7.67 -4.36 15.33
N VAL A 51 -7.62 -4.81 14.07
CA VAL A 51 -7.85 -3.94 12.90
C VAL A 51 -9.26 -3.36 12.89
N HIS A 52 -10.22 -4.05 13.51
CA HIS A 52 -11.63 -3.66 13.53
C HIS A 52 -11.92 -2.48 14.47
N LEU A 53 -10.94 -2.07 15.29
CA LEU A 53 -11.02 -0.88 16.14
C LEU A 53 -10.40 0.36 15.46
N ASP A 54 -9.71 0.16 14.35
CA ASP A 54 -9.03 1.22 13.62
C ASP A 54 -9.96 1.90 12.61
N GLN A 55 -9.77 3.21 12.45
CA GLN A 55 -10.46 3.99 11.42
C GLN A 55 -9.79 3.86 10.06
N PHE A 56 -10.58 4.04 9.00
CA PHE A 56 -10.03 4.10 7.65
C PHE A 56 -9.06 5.27 7.51
N PRO A 57 -7.93 5.08 6.80
CA PRO A 57 -6.93 6.11 6.66
C PRO A 57 -7.47 7.27 5.82
N GLN A 58 -7.15 8.50 6.25
CA GLN A 58 -7.36 9.68 5.43
C GLN A 58 -6.27 9.75 4.37
N ILE A 59 -6.67 9.78 3.09
CA ILE A 59 -5.74 9.82 1.97
C ILE A 59 -5.54 11.28 1.53
N PRO A 60 -4.29 11.78 1.51
CA PRO A 60 -4.00 13.12 1.01
C PRO A 60 -4.46 13.30 -0.45
N THR A 61 -5.16 14.40 -0.72
CA THR A 61 -5.72 14.68 -2.05
C THR A 61 -4.65 15.03 -3.07
N ASP A 62 -3.50 15.54 -2.62
CA ASP A 62 -2.33 15.91 -3.42
C ASP A 62 -1.60 14.72 -4.05
N TRP A 63 -1.84 13.50 -3.55
CA TRP A 63 -1.31 12.28 -4.15
C TRP A 63 -1.94 11.98 -5.53
N LYS A 64 -3.14 12.49 -5.79
CA LYS A 64 -3.84 12.28 -7.05
C LYS A 64 -3.16 13.11 -8.16
N ASN A 65 -2.46 12.43 -9.07
CA ASN A 65 -1.83 13.06 -10.23
C ASN A 65 -2.35 12.46 -11.55
N GLU A 66 -3.27 13.16 -12.20
CA GLU A 66 -3.95 12.69 -13.41
C GLU A 66 -3.01 12.60 -14.62
N ALA A 67 -2.10 13.57 -14.77
CA ALA A 67 -1.11 13.56 -15.86
C ALA A 67 -0.16 12.36 -15.75
N LEU A 68 0.28 12.03 -14.53
CA LEU A 68 1.11 10.85 -14.27
C LEU A 68 0.33 9.55 -14.51
N ALA A 69 -0.93 9.50 -14.07
CA ALA A 69 -1.80 8.34 -14.28
C ALA A 69 -2.01 8.05 -15.78
N GLU A 70 -2.23 9.09 -16.59
CA GLU A 70 -2.34 9.03 -18.05
C GLU A 70 -1.08 8.42 -18.69
N LYS A 71 0.10 8.95 -18.31
CA LYS A 71 1.39 8.44 -18.78
C LYS A 71 1.52 6.94 -18.51
N TRP A 72 1.24 6.49 -17.28
CA TRP A 72 1.37 5.08 -16.93
C TRP A 72 0.31 4.18 -17.58
N ARG A 73 -0.88 4.71 -17.92
CA ARG A 73 -1.88 3.96 -18.69
C ARG A 73 -1.37 3.63 -20.09
N LYS A 74 -0.77 4.60 -20.79
CA LYS A 74 -0.14 4.39 -22.11
C LYS A 74 0.99 3.36 -22.04
N VAL A 75 1.86 3.47 -21.04
CA VAL A 75 2.96 2.50 -20.83
C VAL A 75 2.42 1.09 -20.62
N ARG A 76 1.37 0.91 -19.81
CA ARG A 76 0.75 -0.41 -19.60
C ARG A 76 0.11 -0.96 -20.88
N GLN A 77 -0.49 -0.12 -21.70
CA GLN A 77 -1.10 -0.52 -22.97
C GLN A 77 -0.06 -1.06 -23.96
N VAL A 78 1.08 -0.37 -24.10
CA VAL A 78 2.17 -0.81 -24.99
C VAL A 78 2.81 -2.11 -24.50
N ARG A 79 2.86 -2.34 -23.19
CA ARG A 79 3.40 -3.57 -22.58
C ARG A 79 2.43 -4.75 -22.58
N ARG A 80 1.19 -4.56 -23.04
CA ARG A 80 0.20 -5.63 -23.09
C ARG A 80 0.52 -6.52 -24.31
N VAL A 81 1.30 -7.57 -24.07
CA VAL A 81 1.57 -8.66 -25.02
C VAL A 81 0.44 -9.67 -24.93
#